data_AF-A0A931KAR7-F1
#
_entry.id   AF-A0A931KAR7-F1
#
_cell.length_a   1.000
_cell.length_b   1.000
_cell.length_c   1.000
_cell.angle_alpha   90.00
_cell.angle_beta   90.00
_cell.angle_gamma   90.00
#
_symmetry.space_group_name_H-M   'P 1'
#
loop_
_entity.id
_entity.type
_entity.pdbx_description
1 polymer ?
#
loop_
_entity_poly.entity_id
_entity_poly.type
_entity_poly.pdbx_seq_one_letter_code
_entity_poly.pdbx_strand_id
1 'polypeptide(L)'
;MKMKSKFIAILAALPLAGISGLALMLSAQEPPKFVEPPSPSLAEVRELDPNELVRFLDQRITLHCNVCHSMEMIEQQQLTLPQWKAEITKMIGWGATLPKDYEDLMAEHLHKKFRPERSAELPRVEPELALKESHQTDQEAVSAAQRNSPVTAELYARQCANCHGLEGIGNEIGPRLTGRPSLTRPEQFTDLVEKGRGRMPAFGQTLKKDDLNALRRWLLGRTETWAAE
;
A
#
# COMPACT_ATOMS: atom_id res chain seq x y z
N MET A 1 -34.82 -68.91 36.22
CA MET A 1 -35.26 -68.35 37.53
C MET A 1 -34.01 -68.03 38.36
N LYS A 2 -33.97 -66.87 39.03
CA LYS A 2 -32.98 -66.41 40.03
C LYS A 2 -31.60 -67.12 40.10
N MET A 3 -30.55 -66.44 39.67
CA MET A 3 -29.23 -66.55 40.33
C MET A 3 -28.96 -65.27 41.11
N LYS A 4 -28.39 -65.39 42.31
CA LYS A 4 -27.91 -64.28 43.14
C LYS A 4 -26.39 -64.23 43.01
N SER A 5 -25.81 -63.05 42.91
CA SER A 5 -24.43 -62.84 43.40
C SER A 5 -24.34 -61.47 44.05
N LYS A 6 -23.63 -61.40 45.19
CA LYS A 6 -23.30 -60.16 45.87
C LYS A 6 -21.86 -59.82 45.48
N PHE A 7 -21.63 -58.69 44.83
CA PHE A 7 -20.27 -58.15 44.73
C PHE A 7 -19.98 -57.26 45.93
N ILE A 8 -18.95 -57.63 46.68
CA ILE A 8 -18.45 -56.93 47.85
C ILE A 8 -17.48 -55.85 47.37
N ALA A 9 -17.55 -54.66 47.96
CA ALA A 9 -16.63 -53.58 47.65
C ALA A 9 -15.21 -53.89 48.18
N ILE A 10 -14.20 -53.67 47.34
CA ILE A 10 -12.81 -53.55 47.76
C ILE A 10 -12.32 -52.19 47.29
N LEU A 11 -12.02 -51.30 48.24
CA LEU A 11 -11.25 -50.08 47.93
C LEU A 11 -9.78 -50.48 47.80
N ALA A 12 -9.14 -50.03 46.71
CA ALA A 12 -7.70 -49.97 46.59
C ALA A 12 -7.36 -48.57 46.07
N ALA A 13 -6.84 -47.70 46.94
CA ALA A 13 -6.40 -46.37 46.55
C ALA A 13 -5.04 -46.46 45.87
N LEU A 14 -4.93 -45.93 44.65
CA LEU A 14 -3.65 -45.68 43.99
C LEU A 14 -3.25 -44.21 44.22
N PRO A 15 -1.97 -43.92 44.53
CA PRO A 15 -1.51 -42.56 44.74
C PRO A 15 -1.41 -41.79 43.42
N LEU A 16 -1.97 -40.59 43.39
CA LEU A 16 -1.76 -39.62 42.30
C LEU A 16 -0.32 -39.09 42.35
N ALA A 17 0.58 -39.71 41.59
CA ALA A 17 1.91 -39.16 41.34
C ALA A 17 1.76 -37.84 40.56
N GLY A 18 2.15 -36.73 41.19
CA GLY A 18 1.96 -35.39 40.63
C GLY A 18 2.78 -35.16 39.37
N ILE A 19 2.08 -34.96 38.23
CA ILE A 19 2.69 -34.47 36.99
C ILE A 19 2.98 -32.98 37.21
N SER A 20 4.17 -32.67 37.75
CA SER A 20 4.61 -31.30 37.94
C SER A 20 4.79 -30.61 36.59
N GLY A 21 3.91 -29.65 36.29
CA GLY A 21 3.88 -28.98 34.99
C GLY A 21 5.14 -28.13 34.78
N LEU A 22 6.05 -28.60 33.92
CA LEU A 22 7.20 -27.82 33.47
C LEU A 22 6.71 -26.69 32.55
N ALA A 23 6.29 -25.58 33.16
CA ALA A 23 5.92 -24.35 32.46
C ALA A 23 7.17 -23.77 31.77
N LEU A 24 7.34 -24.10 30.49
CA LEU A 24 8.45 -23.65 29.69
C LEU A 24 8.30 -22.14 29.44
N MET A 25 8.97 -21.33 30.26
CA MET A 25 8.97 -19.87 30.17
C MET A 25 9.75 -19.43 28.92
N LEU A 26 9.09 -19.49 27.76
CA LEU A 26 9.59 -18.99 26.50
C LEU A 26 9.65 -17.46 26.57
N SER A 27 10.82 -16.94 26.99
CA SER A 27 11.07 -15.50 27.09
C SER A 27 10.79 -14.82 25.75
N ALA A 28 9.74 -13.99 25.73
CA ALA A 28 9.38 -13.20 24.55
C ALA A 28 10.38 -12.05 24.39
N GLN A 29 11.55 -12.37 23.83
CA GLN A 29 12.53 -11.38 23.40
C GLN A 29 11.86 -10.46 22.38
N GLU A 30 11.83 -9.14 22.63
CA GLU A 30 11.32 -8.19 21.64
C GLU A 30 12.10 -8.37 20.32
N PRO A 31 11.42 -8.38 19.14
CA PRO A 31 12.11 -8.47 17.87
C PRO A 31 13.09 -7.29 17.74
N PRO A 32 14.32 -7.52 17.25
CA PRO A 32 15.33 -6.46 17.17
C PRO A 32 14.79 -5.29 16.36
N LYS A 33 14.82 -4.10 16.95
CA LYS A 33 14.35 -2.87 16.30
C LYS A 33 15.15 -2.67 15.02
N PHE A 34 14.46 -2.74 13.88
CA PHE A 34 15.08 -2.47 12.57
C PHE A 34 15.48 -1.00 12.51
N VAL A 35 16.75 -0.74 12.79
CA VAL A 35 17.40 0.52 12.45
C VAL A 35 17.71 0.42 10.97
N GLU A 36 17.00 1.21 10.15
CA GLU A 36 17.33 1.32 8.73
C GLU A 36 18.78 1.82 8.61
N PRO A 37 19.65 1.13 7.84
CA PRO A 37 21.04 1.56 7.73
C PRO A 37 21.10 2.99 7.17
N PRO A 38 22.07 3.82 7.60
CA PRO A 38 22.20 5.16 7.08
C PRO A 38 22.29 5.10 5.55
N SER A 39 21.46 5.90 4.89
CA SER A 39 21.59 6.05 3.43
C SER A 39 23.00 6.56 3.12
N PRO A 40 23.66 6.01 2.08
CA PRO A 40 25.02 6.42 1.73
C PRO A 40 25.09 7.92 1.43
N SER A 41 26.27 8.50 1.58
CA SER A 41 26.52 9.88 1.13
C SER A 41 26.45 9.99 -0.40
N LEU A 42 26.18 11.19 -0.91
CA LEU A 42 26.28 11.47 -2.34
C LEU A 42 27.67 11.18 -2.92
N ALA A 43 28.73 11.21 -2.10
CA ALA A 43 30.08 10.81 -2.51
C ALA A 43 30.14 9.31 -2.79
N GLU A 44 29.75 8.46 -1.82
CA GLU A 44 29.74 7.00 -1.98
C GLU A 44 28.84 6.55 -3.14
N VAL A 45 27.71 7.23 -3.37
CA VAL A 45 26.82 6.95 -4.51
C VAL A 45 27.46 7.32 -5.86
N ARG A 46 28.33 8.32 -5.92
CA ARG A 46 29.01 8.75 -7.16
C ARG A 46 30.16 7.82 -7.57
N GLU A 47 30.71 7.05 -6.64
CA GLU A 47 31.76 6.05 -6.90
C GLU A 47 31.18 4.67 -7.29
N LEU A 48 29.85 4.50 -7.32
CA LEU A 48 29.19 3.26 -7.77
C LEU A 48 29.43 3.00 -9.26
N ASP A 49 29.45 1.72 -9.67
CA ASP A 49 29.49 1.38 -11.09
C ASP A 49 28.21 1.89 -11.82
N PRO A 50 28.27 2.21 -13.13
CA PRO A 50 27.12 2.77 -13.84
C PRO A 50 25.82 1.96 -13.79
N ASN A 51 25.90 0.64 -13.62
CA ASN A 51 24.75 -0.25 -13.51
C ASN A 51 24.21 -0.29 -12.07
N GLU A 52 25.09 -0.40 -11.06
CA GLU A 52 24.69 -0.27 -9.66
C GLU A 52 24.07 1.10 -9.36
N LEU A 53 24.64 2.18 -9.88
CA LEU A 53 24.09 3.53 -9.78
C LEU A 53 22.67 3.61 -10.37
N VAL A 54 22.47 3.11 -11.61
CA VAL A 54 21.14 3.06 -12.24
C VAL A 54 20.14 2.25 -11.40
N ARG A 55 20.55 1.08 -10.91
CA ARG A 55 19.69 0.20 -10.08
C ARG A 55 19.34 0.84 -8.74
N PHE A 56 20.30 1.54 -8.13
CA PHE A 56 20.11 2.28 -6.87
C PHE A 56 19.15 3.47 -7.05
N LEU A 57 19.30 4.26 -8.11
CA LEU A 57 18.41 5.40 -8.38
C LEU A 57 16.99 4.93 -8.76
N ASP A 58 16.84 3.82 -9.48
CA ASP A 58 15.54 3.18 -9.74
C ASP A 58 14.87 2.64 -8.45
N GLN A 59 15.66 2.16 -7.49
CA GLN A 59 15.18 1.81 -6.16
C GLN A 59 14.70 3.07 -5.40
N ARG A 60 15.38 4.23 -5.54
CA ARG A 60 14.91 5.52 -4.99
C ARG A 60 13.58 5.99 -5.59
N ILE A 61 13.38 5.89 -6.92
CA ILE A 61 12.07 6.18 -7.54
C ILE A 61 10.97 5.30 -6.90
N THR A 62 11.29 4.02 -6.68
CA THR A 62 10.35 3.04 -6.11
C THR A 62 10.02 3.29 -4.63
N LEU A 63 10.98 3.80 -3.85
CA LEU A 63 10.83 4.07 -2.42
C LEU A 63 10.20 5.43 -2.11
N HIS A 64 10.47 6.46 -2.93
CA HIS A 64 10.07 7.85 -2.63
C HIS A 64 8.97 8.39 -3.56
N CYS A 65 9.02 8.10 -4.86
CA CYS A 65 8.06 8.63 -5.84
C CYS A 65 6.81 7.73 -5.99
N ASN A 66 7.00 6.41 -6.07
CA ASN A 66 5.92 5.42 -6.21
C ASN A 66 5.08 5.25 -4.92
N VAL A 67 5.38 6.01 -3.87
CA VAL A 67 4.51 6.15 -2.68
C VAL A 67 3.28 7.01 -3.00
N CYS A 68 3.33 7.88 -4.02
CA CYS A 68 2.22 8.75 -4.42
C CYS A 68 1.84 8.67 -5.90
N HIS A 69 2.81 8.42 -6.80
CA HIS A 69 2.59 8.34 -8.25
C HIS A 69 2.68 6.88 -8.75
N SER A 70 2.28 6.62 -10.00
CA SER A 70 2.64 5.39 -10.72
C SER A 70 3.85 5.65 -11.63
N MET A 71 4.63 4.61 -11.94
CA MET A 71 5.74 4.70 -12.92
C MET A 71 5.25 5.26 -14.26
N GLU A 72 4.09 4.81 -14.73
CA GLU A 72 3.42 5.29 -15.93
C GLU A 72 3.10 6.80 -15.87
N MET A 73 2.60 7.31 -14.75
CA MET A 73 2.34 8.75 -14.56
C MET A 73 3.63 9.56 -14.57
N ILE A 74 4.72 9.04 -14.00
CA ILE A 74 6.05 9.67 -14.01
C ILE A 74 6.59 9.72 -15.46
N GLU A 75 6.49 8.61 -16.19
CA GLU A 75 6.91 8.50 -17.60
C GLU A 75 6.12 9.44 -18.53
N GLN A 76 4.81 9.55 -18.33
CA GLN A 76 3.92 10.42 -19.11
C GLN A 76 4.25 11.92 -18.99
N GLN A 77 4.97 12.37 -17.95
CA GLN A 77 5.26 13.81 -17.78
C GLN A 77 6.25 14.37 -18.81
N GLN A 78 7.14 13.53 -19.39
CA GLN A 78 8.09 13.91 -20.44
C GLN A 78 8.91 15.19 -20.16
N LEU A 79 9.29 15.42 -18.89
CA LEU A 79 9.88 16.69 -18.46
C LEU A 79 11.35 16.86 -18.92
N THR A 80 11.72 18.12 -19.17
CA THR A 80 13.12 18.54 -19.30
C THR A 80 13.83 18.48 -17.94
N LEU A 81 15.16 18.46 -17.93
CA LEU A 81 15.96 18.42 -16.69
C LEU A 81 15.60 19.54 -15.67
N PRO A 82 15.43 20.82 -16.04
CA PRO A 82 15.02 21.87 -15.09
C PRO A 82 13.62 21.65 -14.52
N GLN A 83 12.69 21.11 -15.32
CA GLN A 83 11.33 20.78 -14.87
C GLN A 83 11.33 19.57 -13.92
N TRP A 84 12.11 18.52 -14.21
CA TRP A 84 12.30 17.40 -13.29
C TRP A 84 12.83 17.86 -11.93
N LYS A 85 13.85 18.74 -11.92
CA LYS A 85 14.36 19.32 -10.68
C LYS A 85 13.26 20.08 -9.91
N ALA A 86 12.51 20.94 -10.60
CA ALA A 86 11.43 21.72 -9.98
C ALA A 86 10.36 20.83 -9.31
N GLU A 87 9.93 19.74 -9.96
CA GLU A 87 8.94 18.83 -9.36
C GLU A 87 9.53 18.00 -8.21
N ILE A 88 10.80 17.58 -8.27
CA ILE A 88 11.47 16.93 -7.13
C ILE A 88 11.52 17.88 -5.92
N THR A 89 11.89 19.15 -6.13
CA THR A 89 11.87 20.16 -5.05
C THR A 89 10.48 20.31 -4.41
N LYS A 90 9.41 20.31 -5.21
CA LYS A 90 8.03 20.33 -4.69
C LYS A 90 7.69 19.07 -3.90
N MET A 91 8.04 17.89 -4.42
CA MET A 91 7.79 16.60 -3.75
C MET A 91 8.51 16.51 -2.41
N ILE A 92 9.77 16.96 -2.33
CA ILE A 92 10.51 17.08 -1.05
C ILE A 92 9.79 18.06 -0.10
N GLY A 93 9.32 19.21 -0.61
CA GLY A 93 8.49 20.16 0.15
C GLY A 93 7.15 19.59 0.64
N TRP A 94 6.62 18.57 -0.01
CA TRP A 94 5.43 17.81 0.41
C TRP A 94 5.75 16.57 1.27
N GLY A 95 7.01 16.41 1.70
CA GLY A 95 7.44 15.35 2.63
C GLY A 95 8.01 14.08 1.98
N ALA A 96 8.34 14.10 0.68
CA ALA A 96 9.07 12.97 0.07
C ALA A 96 10.47 12.82 0.69
N THR A 97 10.79 11.61 1.17
CA THR A 97 11.98 11.31 1.98
C THR A 97 13.28 11.15 1.16
N LEU A 98 13.49 12.04 0.18
CA LEU A 98 14.72 12.11 -0.62
C LEU A 98 15.67 13.17 0.01
N PRO A 99 16.92 12.83 0.36
CA PRO A 99 17.89 13.81 0.83
C PRO A 99 18.19 14.87 -0.24
N LYS A 100 18.26 16.15 0.15
CA LYS A 100 18.29 17.28 -0.81
C LYS A 100 19.51 17.28 -1.73
N ASP A 101 20.64 16.76 -1.28
CA ASP A 101 21.87 16.58 -2.06
C ASP A 101 21.71 15.60 -3.23
N TYR A 102 20.69 14.74 -3.22
CA TYR A 102 20.35 13.84 -4.33
C TYR A 102 19.46 14.48 -5.40
N GLU A 103 18.95 15.70 -5.21
CA GLU A 103 17.97 16.35 -6.10
C GLU A 103 18.45 16.38 -7.56
N ASP A 104 19.67 16.88 -7.80
CA ASP A 104 20.26 16.96 -9.15
C ASP A 104 20.50 15.56 -9.76
N LEU A 105 21.04 14.62 -8.98
CA LEU A 105 21.32 13.26 -9.44
C LEU A 105 20.04 12.50 -9.83
N MET A 106 18.95 12.71 -9.09
CA MET A 106 17.63 12.16 -9.41
C MET A 106 17.01 12.84 -10.63
N ALA A 107 17.16 14.17 -10.77
CA ALA A 107 16.66 14.91 -11.93
C ALA A 107 17.36 14.48 -13.22
N GLU A 108 18.69 14.32 -13.19
CA GLU A 108 19.51 13.80 -14.29
C GLU A 108 19.09 12.39 -14.70
N HIS A 109 18.89 11.49 -13.72
CA HIS A 109 18.47 10.12 -13.97
C HIS A 109 17.05 10.04 -14.56
N LEU A 110 16.09 10.78 -14.00
CA LEU A 110 14.72 10.84 -14.53
C LEU A 110 14.68 11.42 -15.95
N HIS A 111 15.40 12.51 -16.22
CA HIS A 111 15.48 13.08 -17.56
C HIS A 111 16.18 12.13 -18.55
N LYS A 112 17.28 11.45 -18.15
CA LYS A 112 17.96 10.44 -18.98
C LYS A 112 17.07 9.23 -19.28
N LYS A 113 16.24 8.83 -18.31
CA LYS A 113 15.34 7.68 -18.41
C LYS A 113 14.07 8.00 -19.23
N PHE A 114 13.41 9.11 -18.96
CA PHE A 114 12.11 9.51 -19.55
C PHE A 114 12.26 10.73 -20.49
N ARG A 115 13.19 10.63 -21.45
CA ARG A 115 13.49 11.69 -22.41
C ARG A 115 12.28 12.04 -23.30
N PRO A 116 11.80 13.30 -23.35
CA PRO A 116 10.74 13.70 -24.29
C PRO A 116 11.09 13.39 -25.74
N GLU A 117 12.37 13.48 -26.11
CA GLU A 117 12.82 13.19 -27.47
C GLU A 117 12.63 11.72 -27.85
N ARG A 118 12.71 10.79 -26.89
CA ARG A 118 12.50 9.35 -27.14
C ARG A 118 11.02 9.02 -27.39
N SER A 119 10.12 9.75 -26.74
CA SER A 119 8.67 9.64 -26.97
C SER A 119 8.23 10.17 -28.35
N ALA A 120 9.06 10.99 -29.00
CA ALA A 120 8.84 11.47 -30.37
C ALA A 120 9.43 10.54 -31.46
N GLU A 121 10.48 9.79 -31.14
CA GLU A 121 11.23 8.92 -32.09
C GLU A 121 10.55 7.56 -32.36
N LEU A 122 9.72 7.06 -31.44
CA LEU A 122 9.10 5.74 -31.60
C LEU A 122 8.03 5.73 -32.71
N PRO A 123 8.07 4.78 -33.67
CA PRO A 123 7.04 4.63 -34.68
C PRO A 123 5.65 4.41 -34.06
N ARG A 124 4.73 5.34 -34.30
CA ARG A 124 3.34 5.24 -33.83
C ARG A 124 2.58 4.19 -34.63
N VAL A 125 2.64 2.94 -34.16
CA VAL A 125 1.84 1.84 -34.72
C VAL A 125 0.35 2.16 -34.52
N GLU A 126 -0.44 2.11 -35.60
CA GLU A 126 -1.83 2.56 -35.56
C GLU A 126 -2.75 1.56 -34.83
N PRO A 127 -3.65 2.01 -33.92
CA PRO A 127 -4.39 1.13 -33.01
C PRO A 127 -5.67 0.52 -33.61
N GLU A 128 -5.75 0.36 -34.94
CA GLU A 128 -6.96 -0.05 -35.68
C GLU A 128 -7.51 -1.43 -35.26
N LEU A 129 -6.67 -2.32 -34.74
CA LEU A 129 -7.00 -3.73 -34.49
C LEU A 129 -7.18 -4.11 -33.01
N ALA A 130 -7.15 -3.15 -32.07
CA ALA A 130 -7.35 -3.41 -30.64
C ALA A 130 -8.78 -3.09 -30.13
N LEU A 131 -9.71 -2.73 -31.03
CA LEU A 131 -11.07 -2.27 -30.69
C LEU A 131 -12.15 -3.36 -30.90
N LYS A 132 -12.00 -4.50 -30.23
CA LYS A 132 -13.06 -5.49 -29.88
C LYS A 132 -12.55 -6.42 -28.78
N GLU A 133 -13.48 -6.91 -27.95
CA GLU A 133 -13.25 -7.55 -26.65
C GLU A 133 -12.38 -6.73 -25.65
N SER A 134 -12.91 -6.14 -24.57
CA SER A 134 -14.25 -6.29 -23.99
C SER A 134 -14.74 -5.02 -23.26
N HIS A 135 -16.01 -4.68 -23.48
CA HIS A 135 -16.75 -3.63 -22.77
C HIS A 135 -18.16 -4.11 -22.46
N GLN A 136 -18.31 -4.76 -21.31
CA GLN A 136 -19.53 -5.14 -20.57
C GLN A 136 -19.02 -5.98 -19.37
N THR A 137 -19.28 -5.68 -18.10
CA THR A 137 -20.13 -4.64 -17.48
C THR A 137 -19.47 -4.26 -16.12
N ASP A 138 -19.65 -3.09 -15.50
CA ASP A 138 -20.68 -2.05 -15.67
C ASP A 138 -20.11 -0.64 -15.87
N GLN A 139 -20.94 0.27 -16.39
CA GLN A 139 -20.90 1.70 -16.07
C GLN A 139 -22.30 2.20 -15.71
N GLU A 140 -22.77 1.88 -14.49
CA GLU A 140 -23.94 2.56 -13.93
C GLU A 140 -23.49 3.78 -13.12
N ALA A 141 -24.16 4.93 -13.33
CA ALA A 141 -23.78 6.21 -12.74
C ALA A 141 -24.00 6.22 -11.21
N VAL A 142 -22.95 5.87 -10.47
CA VAL A 142 -23.01 5.66 -9.01
C VAL A 142 -23.60 6.85 -8.27
N SER A 143 -24.79 6.66 -7.68
CA SER A 143 -25.63 7.75 -7.20
C SER A 143 -24.97 8.54 -6.05
N ALA A 144 -25.37 9.81 -5.89
CA ALA A 144 -24.88 10.64 -4.79
C ALA A 144 -25.15 10.02 -3.40
N ALA A 145 -26.27 9.30 -3.25
CA ALA A 145 -26.57 8.53 -2.04
C ALA A 145 -25.56 7.40 -1.79
N GLN A 146 -25.09 6.72 -2.84
CA GLN A 146 -24.09 5.65 -2.71
C GLN A 146 -22.67 6.19 -2.46
N ARG A 147 -22.35 7.40 -2.94
CA ARG A 147 -21.11 8.11 -2.58
C ARG A 147 -21.11 8.57 -1.11
N ASN A 148 -22.28 8.88 -0.55
CA ASN A 148 -22.45 9.38 0.83
C ASN A 148 -23.06 8.35 1.80
N SER A 149 -22.93 7.04 1.52
CA SER A 149 -23.48 5.96 2.34
C SER A 149 -22.97 6.00 3.79
N PRO A 150 -23.85 6.17 4.82
CA PRO A 150 -23.42 6.22 6.22
C PRO A 150 -22.94 4.85 6.72
N VAL A 151 -23.50 3.76 6.19
CA VAL A 151 -23.03 2.38 6.50
C VAL A 151 -21.60 2.19 6.02
N THR A 152 -21.26 2.75 4.85
CA THR A 152 -19.89 2.70 4.29
C THR A 152 -18.94 3.63 5.03
N ALA A 153 -19.41 4.79 5.52
CA ALA A 153 -18.63 5.66 6.39
C ALA A 153 -18.30 4.99 7.74
N GLU A 154 -19.27 4.31 8.37
CA GLU A 154 -19.10 3.57 9.62
C GLU A 154 -18.23 2.30 9.46
N LEU A 155 -18.27 1.67 8.28
CA LEU A 155 -17.34 0.61 7.90
C LEU A 155 -15.90 1.16 7.82
N TYR A 156 -15.72 2.25 7.07
CA TYR A 156 -14.43 2.94 6.93
C TYR A 156 -13.86 3.41 8.27
N ALA A 157 -14.70 3.99 9.15
CA ALA A 157 -14.30 4.48 10.46
C ALA A 157 -13.71 3.35 11.34
N ARG A 158 -14.33 2.17 11.31
CA ARG A 158 -13.92 1.03 12.14
C ARG A 158 -12.73 0.24 11.62
N GLN A 159 -12.51 0.15 10.30
CA GLN A 159 -11.40 -0.64 9.74
C GLN A 159 -10.22 0.19 9.20
N CYS A 160 -10.43 1.45 8.79
CA CYS A 160 -9.43 2.20 8.03
C CYS A 160 -8.98 3.50 8.73
N ALA A 161 -9.92 4.23 9.36
CA ALA A 161 -9.65 5.59 9.84
C ALA A 161 -8.56 5.70 10.92
N ASN A 162 -8.34 4.66 11.73
CA ASN A 162 -7.25 4.64 12.71
C ASN A 162 -5.87 4.90 12.07
N CYS A 163 -5.65 4.38 10.85
CA CYS A 163 -4.39 4.54 10.12
C CYS A 163 -4.47 5.59 9.00
N HIS A 164 -5.66 5.96 8.54
CA HIS A 164 -5.82 6.82 7.36
C HIS A 164 -6.59 8.13 7.64
N GLY A 165 -6.87 8.44 8.90
CA GLY A 165 -7.72 9.56 9.32
C GLY A 165 -9.20 9.33 9.02
N LEU A 166 -10.11 9.97 9.76
CA LEU A 166 -11.57 9.79 9.59
C LEU A 166 -12.07 10.06 8.17
N GLU A 167 -11.47 11.03 7.48
CA GLU A 167 -11.85 11.43 6.12
C GLU A 167 -11.03 10.74 5.01
N GLY A 168 -10.04 9.91 5.37
CA GLY A 168 -9.06 9.41 4.41
C GLY A 168 -7.97 10.43 4.05
N ILE A 169 -7.76 11.46 4.87
CA ILE A 169 -6.71 12.48 4.70
C ILE A 169 -5.31 12.06 5.18
N GLY A 170 -5.19 10.90 5.84
CA GLY A 170 -3.94 10.37 6.40
C GLY A 170 -3.69 10.78 7.85
N ASN A 171 -2.71 10.14 8.49
CA ASN A 171 -2.10 10.54 9.76
C ASN A 171 -0.67 9.97 9.87
N GLU A 172 -0.04 10.04 11.04
CA GLU A 172 1.33 9.53 11.28
C GLU A 172 1.49 8.01 11.06
N ILE A 173 0.39 7.24 11.11
CA ILE A 173 0.40 5.78 11.00
C ILE A 173 0.23 5.33 9.53
N GLY A 174 -0.46 6.11 8.70
CA GLY A 174 -0.73 5.76 7.31
C GLY A 174 -1.16 6.92 6.39
N PRO A 175 -0.92 6.78 5.09
CA PRO A 175 -1.03 7.88 4.12
C PRO A 175 -2.48 8.30 3.85
N ARG A 176 -2.65 9.55 3.37
CA ARG A 176 -3.87 10.02 2.69
C ARG A 176 -4.32 8.99 1.66
N LEU A 177 -5.59 8.62 1.67
CA LEU A 177 -6.24 7.80 0.64
C LEU A 177 -6.97 8.64 -0.41
N THR A 178 -7.58 9.77 -0.02
CA THR A 178 -8.33 10.63 -0.93
C THR A 178 -7.43 11.24 -2.00
N GLY A 179 -7.97 11.43 -3.21
CA GLY A 179 -7.23 11.96 -4.37
C GLY A 179 -6.21 11.00 -5.00
N ARG A 180 -6.02 9.77 -4.49
CA ARG A 180 -5.04 8.83 -5.05
C ARG A 180 -5.50 8.16 -6.35
N PRO A 181 -4.63 8.03 -7.37
CA PRO A 181 -4.92 7.25 -8.59
C PRO A 181 -5.19 5.75 -8.37
N SER A 182 -4.95 5.20 -7.17
CA SER A 182 -5.41 3.85 -6.82
C SER A 182 -6.94 3.76 -6.70
N LEU A 183 -7.63 4.86 -6.35
CA LEU A 183 -9.08 4.89 -6.22
C LEU A 183 -9.83 4.81 -7.56
N THR A 184 -9.21 5.25 -8.65
CA THR A 184 -9.82 5.23 -10.00
C THR A 184 -9.68 3.87 -10.69
N ARG A 185 -8.94 2.92 -10.11
CA ARG A 185 -8.64 1.59 -10.67
C ARG A 185 -9.20 0.49 -9.74
N PRO A 186 -10.42 -0.02 -10.01
CA PRO A 186 -11.16 -0.88 -9.08
C PRO A 186 -10.39 -2.10 -8.59
N GLU A 187 -9.69 -2.78 -9.50
CA GLU A 187 -8.95 -4.01 -9.27
C GLU A 187 -7.73 -3.73 -8.39
N GLN A 188 -6.95 -2.69 -8.70
CA GLN A 188 -5.75 -2.35 -7.91
C GLN A 188 -6.09 -1.81 -6.52
N PHE A 189 -7.25 -1.17 -6.33
CA PHE A 189 -7.75 -0.90 -4.98
C PHE A 189 -8.10 -2.21 -4.26
N THR A 190 -8.88 -3.08 -4.91
CA THR A 190 -9.36 -4.34 -4.34
C THR A 190 -8.20 -5.23 -3.91
N ASP A 191 -7.26 -5.52 -4.83
CA ASP A 191 -6.05 -6.30 -4.58
C ASP A 191 -5.22 -5.77 -3.40
N LEU A 192 -5.03 -4.45 -3.32
CA LEU A 192 -4.22 -3.83 -2.27
C LEU A 192 -4.89 -3.93 -0.89
N VAL A 193 -6.22 -3.81 -0.82
CA VAL A 193 -6.94 -3.95 0.45
C VAL A 193 -7.12 -5.43 0.83
N GLU A 194 -7.37 -6.32 -0.13
CA GLU A 194 -7.49 -7.76 0.11
C GLU A 194 -6.17 -8.37 0.62
N LYS A 195 -5.03 -8.00 0.02
CA LYS A 195 -3.70 -8.57 0.29
C LYS A 195 -2.90 -7.79 1.35
N GLY A 196 -3.26 -6.53 1.60
CA GLY A 196 -2.49 -5.62 2.47
C GLY A 196 -1.18 -5.14 1.84
N ARG A 197 -0.47 -4.24 2.54
CA ARG A 197 0.85 -3.74 2.13
C ARG A 197 1.64 -3.17 3.31
N GLY A 198 2.80 -3.75 3.60
CA GLY A 198 3.68 -3.28 4.68
C GLY A 198 3.01 -3.38 6.05
N ARG A 199 2.70 -2.24 6.69
CA ARG A 199 1.97 -2.18 7.96
C ARG A 199 0.44 -2.22 7.80
N MET A 200 -0.08 -2.08 6.59
CA MET A 200 -1.53 -2.23 6.33
C MET A 200 -1.88 -3.73 6.26
N PRO A 201 -2.78 -4.24 7.12
CA PRO A 201 -3.15 -5.64 7.14
C PRO A 201 -3.99 -6.05 5.92
N ALA A 202 -4.08 -7.36 5.68
CA ALA A 202 -4.90 -7.97 4.64
C ALA A 202 -6.37 -8.06 5.10
N PHE A 203 -7.30 -7.58 4.27
CA PHE A 203 -8.75 -7.61 4.57
C PHE A 203 -9.55 -8.63 3.74
N GLY A 204 -8.90 -9.42 2.86
CA GLY A 204 -9.59 -10.36 1.95
C GLY A 204 -10.33 -11.52 2.64
N GLN A 205 -10.20 -11.67 3.96
CA GLN A 205 -10.97 -12.61 4.78
C GLN A 205 -12.09 -11.94 5.60
N THR A 206 -12.15 -10.60 5.63
CA THR A 206 -13.03 -9.82 6.53
C THR A 206 -13.94 -8.83 5.81
N LEU A 207 -13.59 -8.36 4.61
CA LEU A 207 -14.40 -7.49 3.77
C LEU A 207 -14.74 -8.19 2.45
N LYS A 208 -15.97 -8.02 1.95
CA LYS A 208 -16.38 -8.55 0.64
C LYS A 208 -16.01 -7.58 -0.48
N LYS A 209 -15.94 -8.07 -1.72
CA LYS A 209 -15.68 -7.24 -2.90
C LYS A 209 -16.68 -6.09 -3.05
N ASP A 210 -17.94 -6.26 -2.63
CA ASP A 210 -18.96 -5.22 -2.62
C ASP A 210 -18.70 -4.13 -1.57
N ASP A 211 -18.21 -4.52 -0.39
CA ASP A 211 -17.78 -3.60 0.67
C ASP A 211 -16.58 -2.75 0.19
N LEU A 212 -15.60 -3.40 -0.45
CA LEU A 212 -14.43 -2.75 -1.05
C LEU A 212 -14.85 -1.81 -2.20
N ASN A 213 -15.79 -2.23 -3.05
CA ASN A 213 -16.40 -1.39 -4.09
C ASN A 213 -17.17 -0.19 -3.51
N ALA A 214 -17.81 -0.33 -2.34
CA ALA A 214 -18.46 0.77 -1.64
C ALA A 214 -17.42 1.73 -1.04
N LEU A 215 -16.42 1.21 -0.32
CA LEU A 215 -15.35 2.00 0.30
C LEU A 215 -14.56 2.82 -0.73
N ARG A 216 -14.23 2.23 -1.90
CA ARG A 216 -13.59 2.96 -3.01
C ARG A 216 -14.45 4.12 -3.51
N ARG A 217 -15.76 3.91 -3.69
CA ARG A 217 -16.72 4.94 -4.13
C ARG A 217 -16.92 6.04 -3.08
N TRP A 218 -16.87 5.70 -1.79
CA TRP A 218 -16.91 6.67 -0.68
C TRP A 218 -15.65 7.55 -0.63
N LEU A 219 -14.48 6.96 -0.85
CA LEU A 219 -13.21 7.69 -0.94
C LEU A 219 -13.13 8.58 -2.18
N LEU A 220 -13.65 8.13 -3.33
CA LEU A 220 -13.81 8.97 -4.53
C LEU A 220 -14.81 10.13 -4.32
N GLY A 221 -15.81 9.96 -3.45
CA GLY A 221 -16.76 11.02 -3.11
C GLY A 221 -16.18 12.17 -2.28
N ARG A 222 -14.95 12.02 -1.75
CA ARG A 222 -14.28 12.99 -0.87
C ARG A 222 -12.91 13.43 -1.42
N THR A 223 -12.87 13.75 -2.71
CA THR A 223 -11.71 14.38 -3.37
C THR A 223 -11.79 15.91 -3.43
N GLU A 224 -12.99 16.49 -3.28
CA GLU A 224 -13.29 17.90 -3.57
C GLU A 224 -13.79 18.68 -2.34
N THR A 225 -12.96 18.77 -1.30
CA THR A 225 -13.19 19.68 -0.14
C THR A 225 -11.98 20.57 0.13
N TRP A 226 -11.48 21.23 -0.92
CA TRP A 226 -10.66 22.45 -0.79
C TRP A 226 -11.44 23.63 -1.38
N ALA A 227 -12.51 24.02 -0.69
CA ALA A 227 -13.32 25.19 -1.00
C ALA A 227 -13.25 26.18 0.16
N ALA A 228 -12.35 27.16 0.02
CA ALA A 228 -12.22 28.41 0.79
C ALA A 228 -12.32 28.35 2.33
N GLU A 229 -11.18 28.60 2.99
CA GLU A 229 -11.01 29.73 3.93
C GLU A 229 -9.55 30.23 3.87
#